data_AF-H0GMB2-F1
#
_entry.id   AF-H0GMB2-F1
#
_cell.length_a   1.000
_cell.length_b   1.000
_cell.length_c   1.000
_cell.angle_alpha   90.00
_cell.angle_beta   90.00
_cell.angle_gamma   90.00
#
_symmetry.space_group_name_H-M   'P 1'
#
loop_
_entity.id
_entity.type
_entity.pdbx_description
1 polymer ?
#
loop_
_entity_poly.entity_id
_entity_poly.type
_entity_poly.pdbx_seq_one_letter_code
_entity_poly.pdbx_strand_id
1 'polypeptide(L)'
;MQRWLQLWKMDLVQKVSHGVFEGSSEEPVALMNHDYIVLGEVYPERDEESGAEQCEQDCRYRGEAVSGGFLSSLFGREISSYTKEFLLDVQSRVNFTYRTRFVPIARAPDGPSPLSLNLLVRTNPISTIEDYIANPDCFNTDIGWGCMIRTGQSLLGNALQILHLGRDFRVNGNESLERESKFVNWFNDTPEAPFSLHNFVSAGTELSDKRPGEWFGPAATARSIQSLIYGFPECGIDDCIVSVSSGDIYENEVEKVFAENPNSRILFLLGVKLGINAVNESYRESICGILSSTQSVGIAGGRPSSSLYFFGYQGNEFLHFDPHIPQPAVEDSFVESCHTSKFGKLQLSEMDPSMLIGILIKGEKDWQQWKLEVAESAIINVLAKRMDDFDVSCSMDDVESVSSNSMKKDASNNENLGVLEGDYVDIGAIFPHTTNTEDVDEYDCFQDIHCKKQKIVVMGNTHTVNANLTDYEVEGVLVEKETVGIHSPIDEKC
;
A
#
# COMPACT_ATOMS: atom_id res chain seq x y z
N MET A 1 -18.63 23.88 37.29
CA MET A 1 -18.37 22.63 36.54
C MET A 1 -19.58 22.11 35.76
N GLN A 2 -20.63 22.91 35.52
CA GLN A 2 -21.76 22.57 34.63
C GLN A 2 -22.08 23.68 33.61
N ARG A 3 -21.19 24.66 33.44
CA ARG A 3 -21.35 25.79 32.50
C ARG A 3 -20.27 25.86 31.41
N TRP A 4 -19.38 24.87 31.37
CA TRP A 4 -18.34 24.70 30.33
C TRP A 4 -18.64 23.51 29.39
N LEU A 5 -19.73 22.77 29.62
CA LEU A 5 -20.18 21.64 28.80
C LEU A 5 -21.27 22.02 27.77
N GLN A 6 -21.62 23.31 27.65
CA GLN A 6 -22.60 23.82 26.69
C GLN A 6 -22.00 24.67 25.57
N LEU A 7 -20.68 24.92 25.57
CA LEU A 7 -19.99 25.68 24.52
C LEU A 7 -19.12 24.82 23.58
N TRP A 8 -19.10 23.49 23.77
CA TRP A 8 -18.37 22.55 22.91
C TRP A 8 -19.30 21.62 22.11
N LYS A 9 -20.61 21.90 22.14
CA LYS A 9 -21.66 21.11 21.49
C LYS A 9 -22.49 21.97 20.53
N MET A 10 -21.86 22.87 19.77
CA MET A 10 -22.50 23.62 18.67
C MET A 10 -21.46 24.10 17.63
N ASP A 11 -20.62 23.21 17.09
CA ASP A 11 -19.88 23.55 15.86
C ASP A 11 -19.54 22.35 14.95
N LEU A 12 -20.36 21.29 15.00
CA LEU A 12 -20.19 20.15 14.11
C LEU A 12 -21.53 19.59 13.61
N VAL A 13 -22.51 20.44 13.32
CA VAL A 13 -23.68 20.11 12.50
C VAL A 13 -24.19 21.40 11.84
N GLN A 14 -24.48 21.32 10.54
CA GLN A 14 -25.00 22.35 9.62
C GLN A 14 -23.97 23.12 8.80
N LYS A 15 -23.69 22.59 7.60
CA LYS A 15 -23.66 23.37 6.35
C LYS A 15 -23.92 22.45 5.15
N VAL A 16 -25.20 22.14 4.95
CA VAL A 16 -25.75 21.81 3.63
C VAL A 16 -27.07 22.57 3.52
N SER A 17 -27.07 23.65 2.73
CA SER A 17 -28.25 24.08 1.98
C SER A 17 -27.89 25.15 0.96
N HIS A 18 -28.14 24.81 -0.31
CA HIS A 18 -28.55 25.67 -1.43
C HIS A 18 -27.76 26.95 -1.73
N GLY A 19 -26.92 26.84 -2.77
CA GLY A 19 -26.65 27.94 -3.70
C GLY A 19 -27.18 27.56 -5.08
N VAL A 20 -28.37 28.04 -5.43
CA VAL A 20 -28.82 28.16 -6.82
C VAL A 20 -27.99 29.28 -7.43
N PHE A 21 -27.19 28.97 -8.45
CA PHE A 21 -26.67 29.96 -9.40
C PHE A 21 -26.84 29.39 -10.81
N GLU A 22 -27.80 29.96 -11.54
CA GLU A 22 -27.78 29.94 -13.00
C GLU A 22 -26.60 30.78 -13.47
N GLY A 23 -25.72 30.16 -14.26
CA GLY A 23 -24.57 30.80 -14.86
C GLY A 23 -24.02 29.90 -15.96
N SER A 24 -24.43 30.20 -17.19
CA SER A 24 -23.98 29.55 -18.41
C SER A 24 -22.46 29.67 -18.60
N SER A 25 -21.76 28.54 -18.62
CA SER A 25 -20.50 28.38 -19.34
C SER A 25 -20.45 26.96 -19.86
N GLU A 26 -20.58 26.81 -21.18
CA GLU A 26 -20.36 25.56 -21.90
C GLU A 26 -18.89 25.14 -21.70
N GLU A 27 -18.63 24.24 -20.76
CA GLU A 27 -17.41 23.44 -20.78
C GLU A 27 -17.60 22.26 -21.76
N PRO A 28 -16.57 21.90 -22.52
CA PRO A 28 -16.69 20.86 -23.53
C PRO A 28 -17.00 19.53 -22.85
N VAL A 29 -18.11 18.92 -23.24
CA VAL A 29 -18.55 17.58 -22.85
C VAL A 29 -17.51 16.56 -23.34
N ALA A 30 -16.42 16.39 -22.58
CA ALA A 30 -15.73 15.12 -22.55
C ALA A 30 -16.71 14.14 -21.91
N LEU A 31 -17.10 13.08 -22.62
CA LEU A 31 -17.83 11.96 -22.02
C LEU A 31 -16.99 11.47 -20.83
N MET A 32 -17.30 11.91 -19.62
CA MET A 32 -16.79 11.25 -18.42
C MET A 32 -17.49 9.89 -18.41
N ASN A 33 -16.77 8.84 -18.80
CA ASN A 33 -17.31 7.50 -18.73
C ASN A 33 -17.47 7.18 -17.24
N HIS A 34 -18.71 7.12 -16.76
CA HIS A 34 -19.03 6.88 -15.35
C HIS A 34 -19.05 5.38 -14.99
N ASP A 35 -18.60 4.54 -15.92
CA ASP A 35 -18.47 3.10 -15.73
C ASP A 35 -17.53 2.77 -14.55
N TYR A 36 -17.88 1.70 -13.84
CA TYR A 36 -17.03 1.11 -12.84
C TYR A 36 -16.03 0.19 -13.53
N ILE A 37 -14.75 0.36 -13.19
CA ILE A 37 -13.69 -0.57 -13.57
C ILE A 37 -13.32 -1.40 -12.35
N VAL A 38 -13.27 -2.72 -12.50
CA VAL A 38 -12.78 -3.65 -11.48
C VAL A 38 -11.78 -4.58 -12.15
N LEU A 39 -10.50 -4.50 -11.82
CA LEU A 39 -9.44 -5.38 -12.33
C LEU A 39 -9.62 -5.76 -13.83
N GLY A 40 -9.70 -4.74 -14.69
CA GLY A 40 -9.88 -4.87 -16.14
C GLY A 40 -11.30 -5.06 -16.67
N GLU A 41 -12.28 -5.35 -15.82
CA GLU A 41 -13.69 -5.49 -16.23
C GLU A 41 -14.44 -4.17 -16.10
N VAL A 42 -15.29 -3.88 -17.10
CA VAL A 42 -16.08 -2.64 -17.19
C VAL A 42 -17.54 -2.93 -16.85
N TYR A 43 -18.14 -2.10 -15.99
CA TYR A 43 -19.54 -2.19 -15.62
C TYR A 43 -20.23 -0.84 -15.79
N PRO A 44 -21.34 -0.76 -16.55
CA PRO A 44 -22.04 0.49 -16.77
C PRO A 44 -22.65 1.01 -15.46
N GLU A 45 -22.70 2.34 -15.33
CA GLU A 45 -23.48 2.97 -14.28
C GLU A 45 -24.98 2.71 -14.50
N ARG A 46 -25.75 2.58 -13.41
CA ARG A 46 -27.19 2.32 -13.50
C ARG A 46 -27.91 3.65 -13.76
N ASP A 47 -28.55 3.80 -14.93
CA ASP A 47 -29.36 4.97 -15.25
C ASP A 47 -30.51 5.14 -14.24
N GLU A 48 -30.56 6.30 -13.55
CA GLU A 48 -31.56 6.60 -12.52
C GLU A 48 -33.02 6.47 -13.02
N GLU A 49 -33.27 6.65 -14.32
CA GLU A 49 -34.61 6.56 -14.92
C GLU A 49 -35.17 5.12 -14.97
N SER A 50 -34.30 4.11 -15.04
CA SER A 50 -34.73 2.69 -15.13
C SER A 50 -35.04 2.05 -13.76
N GLY A 51 -34.52 2.62 -12.67
CA GLY A 51 -34.69 2.11 -11.31
C GLY A 51 -36.06 2.41 -10.68
N ALA A 52 -36.75 3.45 -11.17
CA ALA A 52 -38.06 3.85 -10.64
C ALA A 52 -39.17 2.85 -11.00
N GLU A 53 -39.17 2.31 -12.22
CA GLU A 53 -40.19 1.36 -12.67
C GLU A 53 -40.05 -0.02 -11.98
N GLN A 54 -38.81 -0.45 -11.71
CA GLN A 54 -38.56 -1.75 -11.07
C GLN A 54 -38.82 -1.73 -9.56
N CYS A 55 -38.58 -0.61 -8.89
CA CYS A 55 -38.87 -0.44 -7.46
C CYS A 55 -40.38 -0.41 -7.19
N GLU A 56 -41.19 0.16 -8.09
CA GLU A 56 -42.66 0.09 -7.98
C GLU A 56 -43.22 -1.33 -8.20
N GLN A 57 -42.55 -2.14 -9.03
CA GLN A 57 -42.98 -3.51 -9.33
C GLN A 57 -42.69 -4.46 -8.16
N ASP A 58 -41.53 -4.35 -7.52
CA ASP A 58 -41.13 -5.19 -6.37
C ASP A 58 -41.91 -4.83 -5.09
N CYS A 59 -42.24 -3.55 -4.88
CA CYS A 59 -43.05 -3.12 -3.75
C CYS A 59 -44.51 -3.62 -3.81
N ARG A 60 -45.03 -3.97 -4.99
CA ARG A 60 -46.37 -4.56 -5.12
C ARG A 60 -46.41 -6.06 -4.85
N TYR A 61 -45.27 -6.76 -4.87
CA TYR A 61 -45.21 -8.21 -4.67
C TYR A 61 -44.85 -8.62 -3.24
N ARG A 62 -44.19 -7.75 -2.46
CA ARG A 62 -43.86 -8.01 -1.04
C ARG A 62 -44.83 -7.31 -0.09
N GLY A 63 -45.98 -7.93 0.11
CA GLY A 63 -46.85 -7.61 1.23
C GLY A 63 -46.30 -8.21 2.53
N GLU A 64 -45.36 -7.54 3.19
CA GLU A 64 -44.99 -7.87 4.58
C GLU A 64 -44.47 -6.63 5.31
N ALA A 65 -45.22 -6.23 6.34
CA ALA A 65 -44.89 -5.13 7.23
C ALA A 65 -43.79 -5.56 8.20
N VAL A 66 -42.62 -4.91 8.17
CA VAL A 66 -41.67 -4.95 9.29
C VAL A 66 -41.03 -3.58 9.50
N SER A 67 -41.16 -3.09 10.73
CA SER A 67 -40.48 -1.91 11.26
C SER A 67 -38.97 -2.12 11.30
N GLY A 68 -38.26 -1.66 10.27
CA GLY A 68 -36.80 -1.57 10.21
C GLY A 68 -36.41 -0.09 10.11
N GLY A 69 -35.66 0.39 11.10
CA GLY A 69 -35.34 1.81 11.28
C GLY A 69 -34.60 2.47 10.11
N PHE A 70 -34.59 3.80 10.14
CA PHE A 70 -34.02 4.76 9.18
C PHE A 70 -32.67 4.36 8.54
N LEU A 71 -31.84 3.56 9.22
CA LEU A 71 -30.56 3.07 8.70
C LEU A 71 -30.71 2.00 7.61
N SER A 72 -31.70 1.09 7.70
CA SER A 72 -31.97 0.07 6.66
C SER A 72 -32.40 0.73 5.34
N SER A 73 -33.12 1.85 5.42
CA SER A 73 -33.55 2.63 4.26
C SER A 73 -32.43 3.43 3.58
N LEU A 74 -31.34 3.74 4.31
CA LEU A 74 -30.17 4.43 3.77
C LEU A 74 -29.19 3.43 3.13
N PHE A 75 -28.89 2.31 3.81
CA PHE A 75 -28.07 1.24 3.22
C PHE A 75 -28.76 0.50 2.07
N GLY A 76 -30.09 0.32 2.13
CA GLY A 76 -30.87 -0.22 1.03
C GLY A 76 -30.93 0.72 -0.19
N ARG A 77 -30.81 2.04 0.02
CA ARG A 77 -30.73 3.04 -1.06
C ARG A 77 -29.37 3.01 -1.76
N GLU A 78 -28.27 2.89 -1.02
CA GLU A 78 -26.92 2.79 -1.62
C GLU A 78 -26.73 1.48 -2.39
N ILE A 79 -27.25 0.34 -1.90
CA ILE A 79 -27.16 -0.93 -2.65
C ILE A 79 -28.04 -0.89 -3.92
N SER A 80 -29.08 -0.05 -3.94
CA SER A 80 -29.99 0.09 -5.10
C SER A 80 -29.43 0.87 -6.28
N SER A 81 -28.28 1.56 -6.14
CA SER A 81 -27.64 2.29 -7.25
C SER A 81 -26.67 1.44 -8.07
N TYR A 82 -26.23 0.29 -7.57
CA TYR A 82 -25.23 -0.54 -8.24
C TYR A 82 -25.85 -1.65 -9.09
N THR A 83 -25.23 -1.99 -10.23
CA THR A 83 -25.61 -3.19 -11.00
C THR A 83 -25.34 -4.45 -10.20
N LYS A 84 -26.14 -5.51 -10.45
CA LYS A 84 -25.99 -6.77 -9.70
C LYS A 84 -24.68 -7.46 -10.07
N GLU A 85 -24.28 -7.32 -11.33
CA GLU A 85 -23.07 -7.86 -11.93
C GLU A 85 -21.82 -7.24 -11.29
N PHE A 86 -21.79 -5.91 -11.12
CA PHE A 86 -20.73 -5.21 -10.42
C PHE A 86 -20.60 -5.67 -8.96
N LEU A 87 -21.72 -5.67 -8.21
CA LEU A 87 -21.68 -6.08 -6.80
C LEU A 87 -21.25 -7.54 -6.63
N LEU A 88 -21.68 -8.41 -7.54
CA LEU A 88 -21.27 -9.81 -7.54
C LEU A 88 -19.76 -9.93 -7.77
N ASP A 89 -19.19 -9.13 -8.67
CA ASP A 89 -17.74 -9.13 -8.91
C ASP A 89 -16.96 -8.64 -7.68
N VAL A 90 -17.35 -7.50 -7.11
CA VAL A 90 -16.78 -6.96 -5.87
C VAL A 90 -16.83 -8.00 -4.77
N GLN A 91 -18.01 -8.59 -4.51
CA GLN A 91 -18.17 -9.63 -3.49
C GLN A 91 -17.26 -10.84 -3.73
N SER A 92 -16.99 -11.17 -4.99
CA SER A 92 -16.19 -12.32 -5.36
C SER A 92 -14.68 -12.09 -5.20
N ARG A 93 -14.23 -10.84 -5.12
CA ARG A 93 -12.82 -10.54 -4.89
C ARG A 93 -12.44 -10.93 -3.46
N VAL A 94 -11.23 -11.49 -3.30
CA VAL A 94 -10.73 -11.91 -1.99
C VAL A 94 -10.28 -10.68 -1.20
N ASN A 95 -10.69 -10.58 0.06
CA ASN A 95 -10.29 -9.53 0.98
C ASN A 95 -9.92 -10.11 2.35
N PHE A 96 -8.64 -10.02 2.71
CA PHE A 96 -8.19 -10.36 4.06
C PHE A 96 -8.21 -9.13 4.96
N THR A 97 -8.71 -9.33 6.18
CA THR A 97 -8.79 -8.28 7.20
C THR A 97 -8.03 -8.70 8.46
N TYR A 98 -7.97 -7.82 9.45
CA TYR A 98 -7.40 -8.16 10.75
C TYR A 98 -8.04 -9.39 11.36
N ARG A 99 -7.22 -10.18 12.05
CA ARG A 99 -7.61 -11.39 12.74
C ARG A 99 -7.27 -11.35 14.21
N THR A 100 -8.05 -12.09 14.98
CA THR A 100 -7.89 -12.25 16.43
C THR A 100 -7.92 -13.72 16.76
N ARG A 101 -7.27 -14.12 17.86
CA ARG A 101 -7.23 -15.51 18.35
C ARG A 101 -6.62 -16.50 17.34
N PHE A 102 -5.72 -16.03 16.48
CA PHE A 102 -4.88 -16.93 15.70
C PHE A 102 -3.82 -17.60 16.59
N VAL A 103 -3.14 -18.62 16.05
CA VAL A 103 -2.03 -19.31 16.75
C VAL A 103 -0.98 -18.27 17.19
N PRO A 104 -0.61 -18.16 18.48
CA PRO A 104 0.23 -17.06 18.94
C PRO A 104 1.58 -16.94 18.21
N ILE A 105 1.95 -15.72 17.81
CA ILE A 105 3.25 -15.39 17.23
C ILE A 105 4.14 -14.83 18.35
N ALA A 106 5.28 -15.46 18.61
CA ALA A 106 6.20 -15.02 19.66
C ALA A 106 6.75 -13.62 19.36
N ARG A 107 6.81 -12.77 20.38
CA ARG A 107 7.44 -11.45 20.32
C ARG A 107 8.96 -11.58 20.28
N ALA A 108 9.62 -10.74 19.49
CA ALA A 108 11.07 -10.57 19.55
C ALA A 108 11.48 -9.80 20.83
N PRO A 109 12.60 -10.14 21.50
CA PRO A 109 13.02 -9.50 22.76
C PRO A 109 13.08 -7.96 22.70
N ASP A 110 13.53 -7.44 21.57
CA ASP A 110 13.67 -6.03 21.22
C ASP A 110 12.55 -5.52 20.29
N GLY A 111 11.49 -6.32 20.10
CA GLY A 111 10.31 -5.96 19.31
C GLY A 111 9.24 -5.19 20.10
N PRO A 112 8.22 -4.64 19.40
CA PRO A 112 7.14 -3.89 20.02
C PRO A 112 6.32 -4.74 21.00
N SER A 113 5.62 -4.07 21.93
CA SER A 113 4.74 -4.73 22.91
C SER A 113 3.46 -5.26 22.23
N PRO A 114 2.97 -6.47 22.57
CA PRO A 114 1.70 -6.98 22.06
C PRO A 114 0.48 -6.21 22.58
N LEU A 115 0.62 -5.53 23.73
CA LEU A 115 -0.35 -4.55 24.20
C LEU A 115 -0.02 -3.16 23.69
N SER A 116 -0.99 -2.52 23.04
CA SER A 116 -1.00 -1.10 22.74
C SER A 116 -2.33 -0.47 23.13
N LEU A 117 -2.31 0.84 23.47
CA LEU A 117 -3.55 1.59 23.76
C LEU A 117 -4.52 1.57 22.58
N ASN A 118 -3.99 1.59 21.36
CA ASN A 118 -4.79 1.53 20.13
C ASN A 118 -5.54 0.20 20.00
N LEU A 119 -4.95 -0.91 20.46
CA LEU A 119 -5.61 -2.21 20.48
C LEU A 119 -6.82 -2.19 21.41
N LEU A 120 -6.68 -1.66 22.64
CA LEU A 120 -7.76 -1.57 23.63
C LEU A 120 -8.96 -0.73 23.19
N VAL A 121 -8.74 0.24 22.28
CA VAL A 121 -9.81 1.05 21.70
C VAL A 121 -10.54 0.31 20.57
N ARG A 122 -9.82 -0.54 19.83
CA ARG A 122 -10.34 -1.23 18.64
C ARG A 122 -10.91 -2.63 18.92
N THR A 123 -10.61 -3.22 20.07
CA THR A 123 -11.11 -4.53 20.48
C THR A 123 -11.95 -4.46 21.76
N ASN A 124 -12.62 -5.56 22.10
CA ASN A 124 -13.20 -5.71 23.43
C ASN A 124 -12.05 -5.77 24.47
N PRO A 125 -11.94 -4.77 25.37
CA PRO A 125 -10.78 -4.64 26.25
C PRO A 125 -10.65 -5.81 27.22
N ILE A 126 -11.76 -6.47 27.60
CA ILE A 126 -11.74 -7.58 28.56
C ILE A 126 -11.06 -8.80 27.94
N SER A 127 -11.48 -9.22 26.75
CA SER A 127 -10.89 -10.40 26.09
C SER A 127 -9.42 -10.19 25.72
N THR A 128 -9.05 -8.97 25.30
CA THR A 128 -7.66 -8.65 24.97
C THR A 128 -6.75 -8.70 26.20
N ILE A 129 -7.24 -8.27 27.37
CA ILE A 129 -6.50 -8.37 28.63
C ILE A 129 -6.38 -9.84 29.07
N GLU A 130 -7.46 -10.62 28.98
CA GLU A 130 -7.43 -12.05 29.31
C GLU A 130 -6.42 -12.82 28.46
N ASP A 131 -6.41 -12.60 27.15
CA ASP A 131 -5.47 -13.26 26.23
C ASP A 131 -4.02 -12.86 26.50
N TYR A 132 -3.77 -11.58 26.81
CA TYR A 132 -2.44 -11.11 27.18
C TYR A 132 -1.95 -11.69 28.51
N ILE A 133 -2.84 -11.82 29.50
CA ILE A 133 -2.49 -12.47 30.76
C ILE A 133 -2.11 -13.94 30.52
N ALA A 134 -2.78 -14.60 29.57
CA ALA A 134 -2.46 -15.98 29.20
C ALA A 134 -1.15 -16.09 28.40
N ASN A 135 -0.84 -15.14 27.51
CA ASN A 135 0.34 -15.14 26.64
C ASN A 135 0.98 -13.75 26.55
N PRO A 136 1.71 -13.28 27.58
CA PRO A 136 2.18 -11.91 27.66
C PRO A 136 3.25 -11.55 26.61
N ASP A 137 3.99 -12.54 26.12
CA ASP A 137 5.08 -12.37 25.15
C ASP A 137 4.70 -12.82 23.73
N CYS A 138 3.40 -12.87 23.41
CA CYS A 138 2.94 -13.27 22.08
C CYS A 138 1.90 -12.31 21.52
N PHE A 139 1.89 -12.17 20.19
CA PHE A 139 0.81 -11.58 19.44
C PHE A 139 -0.23 -12.66 19.11
N ASN A 140 -1.49 -12.40 19.45
CA ASN A 140 -2.64 -13.22 19.08
C ASN A 140 -3.62 -12.46 18.17
N THR A 141 -3.22 -11.27 17.74
CA THR A 141 -3.96 -10.42 16.82
C THR A 141 -3.00 -9.52 16.06
N ASP A 142 -3.35 -9.21 14.81
CA ASP A 142 -2.59 -8.33 13.94
C ASP A 142 -3.15 -6.90 13.85
N ILE A 143 -4.16 -6.60 14.68
CA ILE A 143 -4.77 -5.28 14.75
C ILE A 143 -3.72 -4.22 15.09
N GLY A 144 -3.61 -3.22 14.23
CA GLY A 144 -2.75 -2.06 14.41
C GLY A 144 -1.38 -2.17 13.74
N TRP A 145 -0.97 -3.36 13.30
CA TRP A 145 0.34 -3.57 12.67
C TRP A 145 0.30 -4.41 11.39
N GLY A 146 -0.65 -5.33 11.23
CA GLY A 146 -0.72 -6.26 10.10
C GLY A 146 -1.35 -5.74 8.81
N CYS A 147 -1.81 -4.49 8.73
CA CYS A 147 -2.67 -4.05 7.61
C CYS A 147 -2.00 -4.20 6.24
N MET A 148 -0.71 -3.89 6.11
CA MET A 148 0.01 -4.05 4.85
C MET A 148 0.26 -5.52 4.50
N ILE A 149 0.37 -6.41 5.50
CA ILE A 149 0.41 -7.85 5.24
C ILE A 149 -0.95 -8.29 4.69
N ARG A 150 -2.06 -7.84 5.29
CA ARG A 150 -3.42 -8.19 4.84
C ARG A 150 -3.73 -7.72 3.43
N THR A 151 -3.35 -6.49 3.06
CA THR A 151 -3.52 -6.00 1.69
C THR A 151 -2.60 -6.71 0.70
N GLY A 152 -1.38 -7.07 1.13
CA GLY A 152 -0.49 -7.95 0.36
C GLY A 152 -1.08 -9.36 0.15
N GLN A 153 -1.71 -9.94 1.18
CA GLN A 153 -2.46 -11.18 1.08
C GLN A 153 -3.65 -11.03 0.12
N SER A 154 -4.38 -9.91 0.15
CA SER A 154 -5.50 -9.67 -0.78
C SER A 154 -5.00 -9.59 -2.22
N LEU A 155 -3.89 -8.90 -2.47
CA LEU A 155 -3.25 -8.82 -3.78
C LEU A 155 -2.84 -10.21 -4.29
N LEU A 156 -2.10 -10.99 -3.48
CA LEU A 156 -1.69 -12.35 -3.85
C LEU A 156 -2.89 -13.30 -3.99
N GLY A 157 -3.88 -13.19 -3.10
CA GLY A 157 -5.09 -14.01 -3.10
C GLY A 157 -5.92 -13.80 -4.36
N ASN A 158 -6.10 -12.55 -4.80
CA ASN A 158 -6.76 -12.26 -6.08
C ASN A 158 -5.92 -12.73 -7.28
N ALA A 159 -4.59 -12.63 -7.22
CA ALA A 159 -3.72 -13.19 -8.26
C ALA A 159 -3.92 -14.71 -8.41
N LEU A 160 -3.92 -15.45 -7.30
CA LEU A 160 -4.14 -16.89 -7.29
C LEU A 160 -5.58 -17.26 -7.70
N GLN A 161 -6.59 -16.49 -7.27
CA GLN A 161 -7.97 -16.70 -7.72
C GLN A 161 -8.08 -16.55 -9.25
N ILE A 162 -7.51 -15.49 -9.82
CA ILE A 162 -7.49 -15.24 -11.27
C ILE A 162 -6.71 -16.32 -12.01
N LEU A 163 -5.58 -16.77 -11.46
CA LEU A 163 -4.77 -17.83 -12.04
C LEU A 163 -5.52 -19.16 -12.12
N HIS A 164 -6.17 -19.57 -11.04
CA HIS A 164 -6.76 -20.91 -10.91
C HIS A 164 -8.21 -21.00 -11.38
N LEU A 165 -9.00 -19.92 -11.22
CA LEU A 165 -10.44 -19.90 -11.55
C LEU A 165 -10.80 -18.96 -12.71
N GLY A 166 -9.87 -18.10 -13.13
CA GLY A 166 -10.11 -17.08 -14.15
C GLY A 166 -10.73 -15.80 -13.59
N ARG A 167 -10.61 -14.71 -14.35
CA ARG A 167 -11.13 -13.38 -13.98
C ARG A 167 -12.66 -13.37 -13.86
N ASP A 168 -13.35 -14.15 -14.69
CA ASP A 168 -14.82 -14.27 -14.73
C ASP A 168 -15.42 -15.05 -13.56
N PHE A 169 -14.58 -15.65 -12.69
CA PHE A 169 -15.09 -16.38 -11.54
C PHE A 169 -15.89 -15.47 -10.61
N ARG A 170 -17.03 -15.98 -10.13
CA ARG A 170 -17.89 -15.31 -9.16
C ARG A 170 -18.30 -16.27 -8.04
N VAL A 171 -18.36 -15.75 -6.82
CA VAL A 171 -18.87 -16.45 -5.64
C VAL A 171 -20.39 -16.37 -5.65
N ASN A 172 -21.06 -17.49 -5.95
CA ASN A 172 -22.51 -17.58 -6.12
C ASN A 172 -23.12 -18.82 -5.45
N GLY A 173 -22.66 -19.15 -4.25
CA GLY A 173 -23.14 -20.26 -3.42
C GLY A 173 -22.05 -21.26 -3.06
N ASN A 174 -22.42 -22.32 -2.34
CA ASN A 174 -21.46 -23.22 -1.69
C ASN A 174 -20.49 -23.91 -2.67
N GLU A 175 -20.94 -24.32 -3.86
CA GLU A 175 -20.07 -24.97 -4.85
C GLU A 175 -18.94 -24.05 -5.35
N SER A 176 -19.19 -22.74 -5.43
CA SER A 176 -18.17 -21.76 -5.80
C SER A 176 -17.14 -21.58 -4.67
N LEU A 177 -17.61 -21.49 -3.42
CA LEU A 177 -16.76 -21.39 -2.23
C LEU A 177 -15.89 -22.65 -2.05
N GLU A 178 -16.44 -23.84 -2.30
CA GLU A 178 -15.67 -25.10 -2.23
C GLU A 178 -14.55 -25.14 -3.27
N ARG A 179 -14.80 -24.68 -4.50
CA ARG A 179 -13.77 -24.60 -5.54
C ARG A 179 -12.66 -23.61 -5.15
N GLU A 180 -13.06 -22.47 -4.61
CA GLU A 180 -12.15 -21.40 -4.18
C GLU A 180 -11.33 -21.78 -2.93
N SER A 181 -11.92 -22.54 -2.02
CA SER A 181 -11.32 -22.93 -0.75
C SER A 181 -9.95 -23.60 -0.91
N LYS A 182 -9.68 -24.25 -2.05
CA LYS A 182 -8.41 -24.93 -2.33
C LYS A 182 -7.20 -24.03 -2.22
N PHE A 183 -7.36 -22.74 -2.54
CA PHE A 183 -6.26 -21.76 -2.51
C PHE A 183 -6.49 -20.65 -1.50
N VAL A 184 -7.73 -20.27 -1.16
CA VAL A 184 -7.96 -19.32 -0.05
C VAL A 184 -7.50 -19.91 1.28
N ASN A 185 -7.61 -21.24 1.48
CA ASN A 185 -7.10 -21.88 2.69
C ASN A 185 -5.57 -21.82 2.85
N TRP A 186 -4.82 -21.45 1.80
CA TRP A 186 -3.39 -21.20 1.93
C TRP A 186 -3.05 -19.95 2.75
N PHE A 187 -4.05 -19.11 3.01
CA PHE A 187 -3.94 -17.86 3.78
C PHE A 187 -4.49 -17.98 5.21
N ASN A 188 -4.95 -19.16 5.63
CA ASN A 188 -5.39 -19.39 7.01
C ASN A 188 -4.33 -18.89 7.99
N ASP A 189 -4.75 -18.27 9.10
CA ASP A 189 -3.82 -17.76 10.13
C ASP A 189 -3.27 -18.88 11.03
N THR A 190 -2.69 -19.89 10.39
CA THR A 190 -1.96 -20.97 11.03
C THR A 190 -0.56 -21.09 10.40
N PRO A 191 0.47 -21.49 11.18
CA PRO A 191 1.83 -21.61 10.67
C PRO A 191 1.97 -22.56 9.47
N GLU A 192 1.09 -23.54 9.34
CA GLU A 192 1.12 -24.56 8.28
C GLU A 192 0.65 -24.03 6.93
N ALA A 193 -0.16 -22.97 6.89
CA ALA A 193 -0.67 -22.42 5.65
C ALA A 193 0.41 -21.53 4.99
N PRO A 194 0.79 -21.78 3.72
CA PRO A 194 2.02 -21.22 3.14
C PRO A 194 2.00 -19.69 3.01
N PHE A 195 0.83 -19.08 2.86
CA PHE A 195 0.65 -17.63 2.75
C PHE A 195 -0.01 -17.01 3.99
N SER A 196 0.07 -17.70 5.13
CA SER A 196 -0.44 -17.22 6.42
C SER A 196 0.25 -15.94 6.90
N LEU A 197 -0.41 -15.22 7.80
CA LEU A 197 0.20 -14.09 8.51
C LEU A 197 1.54 -14.50 9.17
N HIS A 198 1.60 -15.70 9.75
CA HIS A 198 2.80 -16.25 10.41
C HIS A 198 3.98 -16.34 9.45
N ASN A 199 3.75 -16.87 8.25
CA ASN A 199 4.80 -17.05 7.25
C ASN A 199 5.21 -15.72 6.62
N PHE A 200 4.30 -14.76 6.48
CA PHE A 200 4.66 -13.37 6.16
C PHE A 200 5.54 -12.73 7.23
N VAL A 201 5.22 -12.91 8.51
CA VAL A 201 6.05 -12.39 9.62
C VAL A 201 7.43 -13.03 9.62
N SER A 202 7.51 -14.35 9.46
CA SER A 202 8.79 -15.08 9.39
C SER A 202 9.65 -14.59 8.23
N ALA A 203 9.07 -14.48 7.03
CA ALA A 203 9.78 -13.98 5.85
C ALA A 203 10.22 -12.52 6.02
N GLY A 204 9.37 -11.66 6.60
CA GLY A 204 9.71 -10.26 6.86
C GLY A 204 10.83 -10.10 7.90
N THR A 205 10.89 -10.96 8.91
CA THR A 205 12.01 -11.00 9.87
C THR A 205 13.31 -11.39 9.18
N GLU A 206 13.28 -12.44 8.36
CA GLU A 206 14.49 -12.95 7.68
C GLU A 206 15.02 -12.01 6.59
N LEU A 207 14.12 -11.43 5.78
CA LEU A 207 14.49 -10.73 4.54
C LEU A 207 14.48 -9.20 4.67
N SER A 208 13.86 -8.64 5.71
CA SER A 208 13.63 -7.20 5.83
C SER A 208 13.81 -6.67 7.25
N ASP A 209 14.38 -7.48 8.15
CA ASP A 209 14.60 -7.16 9.57
C ASP A 209 13.34 -6.61 10.26
N LYS A 210 12.16 -7.09 9.84
CA LYS A 210 10.87 -6.70 10.43
C LYS A 210 10.49 -7.65 11.54
N ARG A 211 10.32 -7.12 12.73
CA ARG A 211 9.96 -7.91 13.92
C ARG A 211 8.45 -8.12 13.98
N PRO A 212 7.97 -9.20 14.63
CA PRO A 212 6.55 -9.37 14.91
C PRO A 212 5.98 -8.13 15.61
N GLY A 213 4.85 -7.62 15.11
CA GLY A 213 4.23 -6.40 15.61
C GLY A 213 4.66 -5.10 14.91
N GLU A 214 5.67 -5.13 14.03
CA GLU A 214 6.07 -3.97 13.25
C GLU A 214 5.29 -3.87 11.93
N TRP A 215 5.12 -2.63 11.46
CA TRP A 215 4.47 -2.37 10.19
C TRP A 215 5.39 -2.70 9.01
N PHE A 216 4.82 -3.36 8.01
CA PHE A 216 5.47 -3.68 6.74
C PHE A 216 5.22 -2.55 5.74
N GLY A 217 6.25 -2.13 5.01
CA GLY A 217 6.08 -1.31 3.81
C GLY A 217 5.93 -2.17 2.54
N PRO A 218 5.54 -1.57 1.40
CA PRO A 218 5.43 -2.25 0.11
C PRO A 218 6.62 -3.16 -0.24
N ALA A 219 7.85 -2.70 -0.02
CA ALA A 219 9.07 -3.47 -0.31
C ALA A 219 9.18 -4.76 0.53
N ALA A 220 8.97 -4.65 1.85
CA ALA A 220 9.03 -5.82 2.75
C ALA A 220 7.93 -6.83 2.42
N THR A 221 6.73 -6.35 2.12
CA THR A 221 5.60 -7.20 1.68
C THR A 221 5.92 -7.89 0.36
N ALA A 222 6.46 -7.18 -0.64
CA ALA A 222 6.80 -7.75 -1.94
C ALA A 222 7.85 -8.85 -1.84
N ARG A 223 8.92 -8.60 -1.08
CA ARG A 223 9.98 -9.61 -0.82
C ARG A 223 9.45 -10.82 -0.06
N SER A 224 8.56 -10.60 0.90
CA SER A 224 7.89 -11.70 1.61
C SER A 224 7.07 -12.55 0.64
N ILE A 225 6.23 -11.94 -0.21
CA ILE A 225 5.45 -12.67 -1.22
C ILE A 225 6.35 -13.47 -2.15
N GLN A 226 7.42 -12.86 -2.68
CA GLN A 226 8.37 -13.53 -3.57
C GLN A 226 8.98 -14.78 -2.89
N SER A 227 9.46 -14.65 -1.66
CA SER A 227 10.02 -15.77 -0.91
C SER A 227 9.00 -16.88 -0.65
N LEU A 228 7.75 -16.52 -0.31
CA LEU A 228 6.70 -17.50 -0.04
C LEU A 228 6.27 -18.24 -1.31
N ILE A 229 6.22 -17.56 -2.47
CA ILE A 229 5.97 -18.20 -3.76
C ILE A 229 7.06 -19.22 -4.08
N TYR A 230 8.34 -18.85 -3.94
CA TYR A 230 9.44 -19.78 -4.16
C TYR A 230 9.47 -20.93 -3.15
N GLY A 231 9.00 -20.70 -1.92
CA GLY A 231 8.83 -21.72 -0.89
C GLY A 231 7.64 -22.66 -1.11
N PHE A 232 6.71 -22.33 -2.02
CA PHE A 232 5.51 -23.12 -2.30
C PHE A 232 5.15 -23.14 -3.80
N PRO A 233 5.93 -23.87 -4.63
CA PRO A 233 5.71 -23.94 -6.08
C PRO A 233 4.32 -24.46 -6.49
N GLU A 234 3.66 -25.22 -5.62
CA GLU A 234 2.30 -25.73 -5.85
C GLU A 234 1.25 -24.62 -6.00
N CYS A 235 1.57 -23.36 -5.63
CA CYS A 235 0.70 -22.22 -5.91
C CYS A 235 0.52 -21.93 -7.41
N GLY A 236 1.41 -22.41 -8.27
CA GLY A 236 1.30 -22.33 -9.73
C GLY A 236 1.82 -21.03 -10.35
N ILE A 237 2.43 -20.13 -9.57
CA ILE A 237 3.21 -19.00 -10.08
C ILE A 237 4.64 -19.52 -10.32
N ASP A 238 5.10 -19.47 -11.56
CA ASP A 238 6.41 -20.02 -11.96
C ASP A 238 7.56 -19.08 -11.61
N ASP A 239 7.34 -17.76 -11.64
CA ASP A 239 8.30 -16.77 -11.17
C ASP A 239 7.62 -15.53 -10.55
N CYS A 240 8.29 -14.88 -9.60
CA CYS A 240 7.85 -13.64 -8.99
C CYS A 240 8.97 -12.59 -9.06
N ILE A 241 8.78 -11.58 -9.92
CA ILE A 241 9.78 -10.54 -10.16
C ILE A 241 9.39 -9.29 -9.37
N VAL A 242 10.32 -8.81 -8.53
CA VAL A 242 10.08 -7.68 -7.62
C VAL A 242 10.96 -6.50 -8.00
N SER A 243 10.36 -5.32 -8.16
CA SER A 243 11.07 -4.04 -8.09
C SER A 243 10.65 -3.31 -6.81
N VAL A 244 11.60 -3.03 -5.91
CA VAL A 244 11.30 -2.52 -4.55
C VAL A 244 11.30 -1.00 -4.42
N SER A 245 11.69 -0.27 -5.48
CA SER A 245 11.87 1.18 -5.46
C SER A 245 11.53 1.87 -6.79
N SER A 246 11.16 1.11 -7.82
CA SER A 246 10.75 1.65 -9.12
C SER A 246 9.65 0.80 -9.75
N GLY A 247 9.03 1.31 -10.81
CA GLY A 247 8.14 0.51 -11.66
C GLY A 247 8.87 -0.15 -12.83
N ASP A 248 10.19 -0.33 -12.73
CA ASP A 248 10.98 -0.86 -13.84
C ASP A 248 10.94 -2.38 -13.90
N ILE A 249 10.81 -2.92 -15.11
CA ILE A 249 10.87 -4.33 -15.44
C ILE A 249 11.94 -4.53 -16.50
N TYR A 250 12.82 -5.51 -16.31
CA TYR A 250 13.90 -5.80 -17.25
C TYR A 250 13.54 -6.95 -18.17
N GLU A 251 13.44 -6.66 -19.48
CA GLU A 251 13.00 -7.60 -20.49
C GLU A 251 13.89 -8.84 -20.56
N ASN A 252 15.21 -8.69 -20.41
CA ASN A 252 16.15 -9.81 -20.39
C ASN A 252 15.94 -10.78 -19.22
N GLU A 253 15.34 -10.35 -18.09
CA GLU A 253 14.98 -11.24 -16.98
C GLU A 253 13.72 -12.03 -17.33
N VAL A 254 12.72 -11.37 -17.88
CA VAL A 254 11.44 -11.96 -18.30
C VAL A 254 11.63 -12.95 -19.46
N GLU A 255 12.46 -12.60 -20.44
CA GLU A 255 12.77 -13.45 -21.59
C GLU A 255 13.44 -14.76 -21.18
N LYS A 256 14.26 -14.78 -20.12
CA LYS A 256 14.85 -16.02 -19.60
C LYS A 256 13.78 -16.99 -19.11
N VAL A 257 12.78 -16.47 -18.39
CA VAL A 257 11.66 -17.28 -17.87
C VAL A 257 10.85 -17.88 -19.02
N PHE A 258 10.55 -17.10 -20.06
CA PHE A 258 9.81 -17.61 -21.21
C PHE A 258 10.63 -18.48 -22.15
N ALA A 259 11.96 -18.30 -22.22
CA ALA A 259 12.85 -19.18 -22.93
C ALA A 259 12.86 -20.60 -22.33
N GLU A 260 12.73 -20.72 -21.01
CA GLU A 260 12.57 -22.01 -20.33
C GLU A 260 11.18 -22.60 -20.54
N ASN A 261 10.13 -21.79 -20.39
CA ASN A 261 8.75 -22.20 -20.64
C ASN A 261 7.88 -21.02 -21.12
N PRO A 262 7.43 -21.01 -22.39
CA PRO A 262 6.59 -19.93 -22.93
C PRO A 262 5.22 -19.77 -22.25
N ASN A 263 4.78 -20.76 -21.46
CA ASN A 263 3.52 -20.72 -20.72
C ASN A 263 3.71 -20.41 -19.24
N SER A 264 4.91 -19.98 -18.82
CA SER A 264 5.19 -19.60 -17.44
C SER A 264 4.25 -18.50 -16.95
N ARG A 265 3.87 -18.54 -15.68
CA ARG A 265 3.10 -17.49 -15.02
C ARG A 265 4.01 -16.66 -14.15
N ILE A 266 4.05 -15.36 -14.42
CA ILE A 266 4.95 -14.41 -13.74
C ILE A 266 4.09 -13.42 -12.97
N LEU A 267 4.35 -13.30 -11.67
CA LEU A 267 3.77 -12.22 -10.85
C LEU A 267 4.80 -11.11 -10.68
N PHE A 268 4.53 -9.95 -11.27
CA PHE A 268 5.28 -8.72 -10.98
C PHE A 268 4.74 -8.04 -9.74
N LEU A 269 5.66 -7.62 -8.87
CA LEU A 269 5.39 -6.85 -7.67
C LEU A 269 6.23 -5.57 -7.71
N LEU A 270 5.59 -4.46 -8.00
CA LEU A 270 6.26 -3.18 -8.24
C LEU A 270 5.97 -2.21 -7.08
N GLY A 271 6.95 -2.03 -6.22
CA GLY A 271 6.94 -1.04 -5.14
C GLY A 271 7.28 0.33 -5.68
N VAL A 272 6.34 1.28 -5.59
CA VAL A 272 6.48 2.63 -6.12
C VAL A 272 6.17 3.69 -5.07
N LYS A 273 6.71 4.89 -5.27
CA LYS A 273 6.35 6.10 -4.51
C LYS A 273 5.97 7.23 -5.45
N LEU A 274 4.68 7.51 -5.56
CA LEU A 274 4.09 8.40 -6.58
C LEU A 274 3.92 9.85 -6.11
N GLY A 275 4.65 10.24 -5.05
CA GLY A 275 4.57 11.56 -4.45
C GLY A 275 5.12 11.60 -3.02
N ILE A 276 5.07 12.78 -2.39
CA ILE A 276 5.60 13.00 -1.05
C ILE A 276 4.52 12.73 0.01
N ASN A 277 3.41 13.47 -0.05
CA ASN A 277 2.31 13.40 0.91
C ASN A 277 1.03 12.78 0.33
N ALA A 278 0.85 12.93 -0.98
CA ALA A 278 -0.27 12.43 -1.77
C ALA A 278 0.26 12.07 -3.16
N VAL A 279 -0.51 11.27 -3.89
CA VAL A 279 -0.20 10.91 -5.28
C VAL A 279 -0.24 12.15 -6.18
N ASN A 280 0.77 12.31 -7.04
CA ASN A 280 0.76 13.35 -8.06
C ASN A 280 -0.28 13.03 -9.15
N GLU A 281 -1.06 14.04 -9.54
CA GLU A 281 -2.12 13.94 -10.53
C GLU A 281 -1.62 13.47 -11.91
N SER A 282 -0.34 13.70 -12.23
CA SER A 282 0.30 13.18 -13.44
C SER A 282 0.27 11.64 -13.55
N TYR A 283 0.19 10.93 -12.42
CA TYR A 283 0.17 9.46 -12.40
C TYR A 283 -1.23 8.87 -12.50
N ARG A 284 -2.28 9.69 -12.43
CA ARG A 284 -3.69 9.24 -12.42
C ARG A 284 -3.98 8.29 -13.57
N GLU A 285 -3.69 8.69 -14.80
CA GLU A 285 -3.98 7.91 -16.00
C GLU A 285 -3.24 6.56 -15.99
N SER A 286 -2.01 6.53 -15.47
CA SER A 286 -1.26 5.28 -15.33
C SER A 286 -1.86 4.36 -14.26
N ILE A 287 -2.36 4.88 -13.14
CA ILE A 287 -3.07 4.08 -12.12
C ILE A 287 -4.37 3.52 -12.70
N CYS A 288 -5.16 4.35 -13.39
CA CYS A 288 -6.37 3.90 -14.07
C CYS A 288 -6.06 2.85 -15.14
N GLY A 289 -5.00 3.05 -15.94
CA GLY A 289 -4.51 2.06 -16.91
C GLY A 289 -4.11 0.73 -16.26
N ILE A 290 -3.40 0.77 -15.14
CA ILE A 290 -3.05 -0.42 -14.36
C ILE A 290 -4.30 -1.16 -13.87
N LEU A 291 -5.30 -0.46 -13.34
CA LEU A 291 -6.53 -1.08 -12.85
C LEU A 291 -7.48 -1.54 -13.99
N SER A 292 -7.32 -0.97 -15.18
CA SER A 292 -8.05 -1.35 -16.40
C SER A 292 -7.39 -2.49 -17.18
N SER A 293 -6.15 -2.85 -16.84
CA SER A 293 -5.43 -3.94 -17.49
C SER A 293 -5.99 -5.30 -17.05
N THR A 294 -6.14 -6.23 -17.99
CA THR A 294 -6.62 -7.59 -17.70
C THR A 294 -5.64 -8.44 -16.88
N GLN A 295 -4.38 -8.00 -16.83
CA GLN A 295 -3.28 -8.60 -16.09
C GLN A 295 -3.20 -8.03 -14.66
N SER A 296 -4.00 -7.00 -14.34
CA SER A 296 -4.03 -6.39 -13.02
C SER A 296 -4.52 -7.36 -11.95
N VAL A 297 -3.81 -7.40 -10.82
CA VAL A 297 -4.28 -8.07 -9.59
C VAL A 297 -4.44 -7.07 -8.45
N GLY A 298 -4.57 -5.78 -8.79
CA GLY A 298 -4.81 -4.69 -7.86
C GLY A 298 -3.54 -4.04 -7.34
N ILE A 299 -3.75 -3.10 -6.41
CA ILE A 299 -2.70 -2.29 -5.80
C ILE A 299 -2.89 -2.32 -4.30
N ALA A 300 -1.86 -2.73 -3.56
CA ALA A 300 -1.84 -2.66 -2.10
C ALA A 300 -1.00 -1.45 -1.69
N GLY A 301 -1.50 -0.58 -0.83
CA GLY A 301 -0.73 0.61 -0.44
C GLY A 301 -1.37 1.34 0.72
N GLY A 302 -0.78 2.43 1.18
CA GLY A 302 -1.32 3.20 2.30
C GLY A 302 -0.27 3.64 3.30
N ARG A 303 -0.63 4.64 4.09
CA ARG A 303 0.19 5.15 5.20
C ARG A 303 0.46 4.04 6.22
N PRO A 304 1.53 4.17 7.03
CA PRO A 304 1.73 3.31 8.19
C PRO A 304 0.44 3.14 9.01
N SER A 305 0.08 1.89 9.30
CA SER A 305 -1.15 1.51 10.00
C SER A 305 -2.48 1.91 9.31
N SER A 306 -2.47 2.18 8.00
CA SER A 306 -3.65 2.56 7.21
C SER A 306 -3.59 2.03 5.76
N SER A 307 -3.13 0.79 5.57
CA SER A 307 -3.08 0.17 4.23
C SER A 307 -4.47 -0.22 3.71
N LEU A 308 -4.70 -0.04 2.41
CA LEU A 308 -5.90 -0.39 1.66
C LEU A 308 -5.52 -1.24 0.43
N TYR A 309 -6.46 -2.05 -0.05
CA TYR A 309 -6.31 -2.81 -1.29
C TYR A 309 -7.24 -2.24 -2.36
N PHE A 310 -6.66 -1.60 -3.37
CA PHE A 310 -7.36 -1.00 -4.49
C PHE A 310 -7.56 -2.02 -5.60
N PHE A 311 -8.80 -2.17 -6.05
CA PHE A 311 -9.19 -3.16 -7.06
C PHE A 311 -9.88 -2.53 -8.27
N GLY A 312 -10.11 -1.22 -8.27
CA GLY A 312 -10.91 -0.58 -9.30
C GLY A 312 -11.04 0.93 -9.13
N TYR A 313 -11.80 1.56 -10.02
CA TYR A 313 -12.12 2.99 -9.95
C TYR A 313 -13.45 3.28 -10.65
N GLN A 314 -14.01 4.46 -10.37
CA GLN A 314 -15.15 5.04 -11.07
C GLN A 314 -14.95 6.56 -11.15
N GLY A 315 -14.95 7.12 -12.36
CA GLY A 315 -14.64 8.54 -12.54
C GLY A 315 -13.31 8.90 -11.87
N ASN A 316 -13.34 9.78 -10.86
CA ASN A 316 -12.16 10.23 -10.09
C ASN A 316 -11.96 9.53 -8.74
N GLU A 317 -12.77 8.52 -8.43
CA GLU A 317 -12.70 7.81 -7.16
C GLU A 317 -12.14 6.39 -7.35
N PHE A 318 -11.26 5.97 -6.45
CA PHE A 318 -10.67 4.64 -6.43
C PHE A 318 -11.41 3.74 -5.44
N LEU A 319 -11.73 2.53 -5.90
CA LEU A 319 -12.44 1.51 -5.14
C LEU A 319 -11.45 0.67 -4.35
N HIS A 320 -11.73 0.45 -3.07
CA HIS A 320 -10.83 -0.32 -2.22
C HIS A 320 -11.55 -1.19 -1.19
N PHE A 321 -10.85 -2.23 -0.75
CA PHE A 321 -11.17 -2.91 0.50
C PHE A 321 -10.33 -2.41 1.66
N ASP A 322 -10.99 -2.34 2.81
CA ASP A 322 -10.40 -1.92 4.07
C ASP A 322 -10.09 -3.17 4.94
N PRO A 323 -8.81 -3.46 5.24
CA PRO A 323 -8.42 -4.59 6.09
C PRO A 323 -8.66 -4.33 7.59
N HIS A 324 -9.05 -3.11 8.00
CA HIS A 324 -9.08 -2.71 9.41
C HIS A 324 -10.29 -3.22 10.19
N ILE A 325 -11.04 -4.18 9.64
CA ILE A 325 -12.18 -4.84 10.27
C ILE A 325 -11.68 -6.12 10.98
N PRO A 326 -11.68 -6.19 12.31
CA PRO A 326 -11.24 -7.38 13.02
C PRO A 326 -12.25 -8.52 12.93
N GLN A 327 -11.75 -9.72 12.64
CA GLN A 327 -12.51 -10.97 12.61
C GLN A 327 -11.79 -12.05 13.46
N PRO A 328 -12.48 -13.06 14.00
CA PRO A 328 -11.81 -14.24 14.55
C PRO A 328 -11.03 -15.01 13.47
N ALA A 329 -9.92 -15.65 13.85
CA ALA A 329 -9.13 -16.51 12.97
C ALA A 329 -9.80 -17.87 12.76
N VAL A 330 -10.48 -18.39 13.78
CA VAL A 330 -11.25 -19.63 13.70
C VAL A 330 -12.72 -19.25 13.51
N GLU A 331 -13.17 -19.26 12.26
CA GLU A 331 -14.59 -19.23 11.90
C GLU A 331 -14.98 -20.56 11.28
N ASP A 332 -16.26 -20.96 11.43
CA ASP A 332 -16.81 -22.16 10.80
C ASP A 332 -16.68 -22.12 9.26
N SER A 333 -16.49 -20.93 8.67
CA SER A 333 -16.19 -20.73 7.24
C SER A 333 -15.19 -19.59 7.02
N PHE A 334 -13.89 -19.86 7.18
CA PHE A 334 -12.81 -18.88 6.90
C PHE A 334 -12.93 -18.27 5.50
N VAL A 335 -13.28 -19.08 4.49
CA VAL A 335 -13.42 -18.63 3.10
C VAL A 335 -14.50 -17.57 2.97
N GLU A 336 -15.70 -17.79 3.53
CA GLU A 336 -16.80 -16.81 3.48
C GLU A 336 -16.41 -15.47 4.12
N SER A 337 -15.65 -15.52 5.22
CA SER A 337 -15.18 -14.32 5.93
C SER A 337 -14.20 -13.46 5.12
N CYS A 338 -13.66 -14.00 4.01
CA CYS A 338 -12.77 -13.30 3.08
C CYS A 338 -13.53 -12.56 1.96
N HIS A 339 -14.87 -12.57 1.98
CA HIS A 339 -15.71 -11.94 0.96
C HIS A 339 -16.62 -10.87 1.54
N THR A 340 -16.78 -9.77 0.82
CA THR A 340 -17.64 -8.65 1.24
C THR A 340 -18.16 -7.88 0.04
N SER A 341 -19.42 -7.46 0.07
CA SER A 341 -19.97 -6.49 -0.87
C SER A 341 -19.71 -5.04 -0.47
N LYS A 342 -19.14 -4.80 0.72
CA LYS A 342 -18.77 -3.47 1.20
C LYS A 342 -17.38 -3.11 0.69
N PHE A 343 -17.28 -1.96 0.05
CA PHE A 343 -16.04 -1.36 -0.42
C PHE A 343 -16.07 0.15 -0.11
N GLY A 344 -14.89 0.76 -0.05
CA GLY A 344 -14.74 2.20 0.09
C GLY A 344 -14.44 2.86 -1.25
N LYS A 345 -14.70 4.17 -1.32
CA LYS A 345 -14.28 5.07 -2.40
C LYS A 345 -13.40 6.16 -1.79
N LEU A 346 -12.37 6.60 -2.51
CA LEU A 346 -11.56 7.75 -2.12
C LEU A 346 -11.01 8.47 -3.35
N GLN A 347 -10.67 9.75 -3.20
CA GLN A 347 -10.08 10.53 -4.28
C GLN A 347 -8.57 10.30 -4.39
N LEU A 348 -7.98 10.60 -5.56
CA LEU A 348 -6.54 10.49 -5.80
C LEU A 348 -5.70 11.23 -4.74
N SER A 349 -6.17 12.40 -4.29
CA SER A 349 -5.50 13.23 -3.28
C SER A 349 -5.46 12.60 -1.88
N GLU A 350 -6.33 11.62 -1.63
CA GLU A 350 -6.40 10.87 -0.36
C GLU A 350 -5.61 9.56 -0.42
N MET A 351 -5.19 9.14 -1.62
CA MET A 351 -4.33 7.97 -1.81
C MET A 351 -2.94 8.24 -1.23
N ASP A 352 -2.42 7.26 -0.51
CA ASP A 352 -1.02 7.29 -0.11
C ASP A 352 -0.12 7.07 -1.33
N PRO A 353 0.97 7.83 -1.47
CA PRO A 353 1.87 7.68 -2.61
C PRO A 353 2.68 6.38 -2.61
N SER A 354 2.82 5.68 -1.47
CA SER A 354 3.57 4.43 -1.37
C SER A 354 2.66 3.24 -1.67
N MET A 355 2.95 2.57 -2.78
CA MET A 355 2.09 1.49 -3.30
C MET A 355 2.91 0.27 -3.72
N LEU A 356 2.24 -0.87 -3.73
CA LEU A 356 2.67 -2.14 -4.30
C LEU A 356 1.68 -2.52 -5.40
N ILE A 357 2.11 -2.43 -6.64
CA ILE A 357 1.31 -2.81 -7.81
C ILE A 357 1.55 -4.29 -8.12
N GLY A 358 0.48 -5.04 -8.35
CA GLY A 358 0.55 -6.44 -8.76
C GLY A 358 0.09 -6.63 -10.20
N ILE A 359 0.89 -7.33 -11.02
CA ILE A 359 0.55 -7.70 -12.39
C ILE A 359 0.84 -9.19 -12.59
N LEU A 360 -0.16 -9.94 -13.03
CA LEU A 360 -0.04 -11.36 -13.34
C LEU A 360 0.00 -11.58 -14.85
N ILE A 361 1.14 -12.03 -15.36
CA ILE A 361 1.31 -12.43 -16.75
C ILE A 361 1.17 -13.94 -16.88
N LYS A 362 0.36 -14.39 -17.85
CA LYS A 362 0.08 -15.81 -18.14
C LYS A 362 0.63 -16.20 -19.51
N GLY A 363 1.95 -16.35 -19.59
CA GLY A 363 2.67 -16.77 -20.78
C GLY A 363 3.18 -15.62 -21.66
N GLU A 364 4.03 -15.97 -22.61
CA GLU A 364 4.80 -15.03 -23.43
C GLU A 364 3.92 -14.12 -24.30
N LYS A 365 2.79 -14.63 -24.81
CA LYS A 365 1.87 -13.81 -25.61
C LYS A 365 1.20 -12.72 -24.78
N ASP A 366 0.86 -13.06 -23.54
CA ASP A 366 0.25 -12.14 -22.58
C ASP A 366 1.25 -11.04 -22.21
N TRP A 367 2.52 -11.42 -22.00
CA TRP A 367 3.63 -10.49 -21.82
C TRP A 367 3.78 -9.49 -22.97
N GLN A 368 3.86 -9.98 -24.22
CA GLN A 368 4.06 -9.11 -25.37
C GLN A 368 2.89 -8.14 -25.57
N GLN A 369 1.66 -8.58 -25.30
CA GLN A 369 0.47 -7.73 -25.35
C GLN A 369 0.50 -6.67 -24.25
N TRP A 370 0.74 -7.08 -23.01
CA TRP A 370 0.78 -6.16 -21.87
C TRP A 370 1.90 -5.12 -21.99
N LYS A 371 3.06 -5.50 -22.54
CA LYS A 371 4.18 -4.57 -22.82
C LYS A 371 3.75 -3.42 -23.75
N LEU A 372 2.87 -3.68 -24.72
CA LEU A 372 2.33 -2.64 -25.60
C LEU A 372 1.34 -1.73 -24.86
N GLU A 373 0.55 -2.29 -23.94
CA GLU A 373 -0.42 -1.54 -23.13
C GLU A 373 0.24 -0.55 -22.17
N VAL A 374 1.39 -0.92 -21.61
CA VAL A 374 2.11 -0.08 -20.63
C VAL A 374 3.19 0.81 -21.25
N ALA A 375 3.34 0.81 -22.59
CA ALA A 375 4.41 1.56 -23.27
C ALA A 375 4.39 3.08 -22.99
N GLU A 376 3.20 3.64 -22.70
CA GLU A 376 3.00 5.06 -22.37
C GLU A 376 2.76 5.30 -20.86
N SER A 377 2.97 4.28 -20.03
CA SER A 377 2.81 4.41 -18.58
C SER A 377 3.88 5.34 -17.99
N ALA A 378 3.46 6.26 -17.13
CA ALA A 378 4.36 7.09 -16.35
C ALA A 378 4.88 6.39 -15.08
N ILE A 379 4.38 5.18 -14.79
CA ILE A 379 4.73 4.41 -13.59
C ILE A 379 5.58 3.19 -13.96
N ILE A 380 5.18 2.44 -14.98
CA ILE A 380 5.77 1.15 -15.33
C ILE A 380 6.66 1.32 -16.56
N ASN A 381 7.94 0.97 -16.43
CA ASN A 381 8.89 1.05 -17.54
C ASN A 381 9.41 -0.34 -17.88
N VAL A 382 9.32 -0.75 -19.15
CA VAL A 382 9.95 -1.98 -19.63
C VAL A 382 11.28 -1.63 -20.31
N LEU A 383 12.37 -2.02 -19.67
CA LEU A 383 13.74 -1.70 -20.07
C LEU A 383 14.44 -2.96 -20.59
N ALA A 384 15.32 -2.82 -21.59
CA ALA A 384 15.98 -3.99 -22.20
C ALA A 384 16.88 -4.76 -21.20
N LYS A 385 17.58 -4.04 -20.32
CA LYS A 385 18.46 -4.60 -19.29
C LYS A 385 18.70 -3.60 -18.17
N ARG A 386 19.09 -4.11 -17.00
CA ARG A 386 19.58 -3.30 -15.89
C ARG A 386 20.90 -2.62 -16.27
N MET A 387 21.09 -1.37 -15.86
CA MET A 387 22.30 -0.59 -16.19
C MET A 387 23.57 -1.02 -15.43
N ASP A 388 23.49 -2.05 -14.59
CA ASP A 388 24.59 -2.54 -13.75
C ASP A 388 25.55 -3.53 -14.46
N ASP A 389 25.96 -3.21 -15.69
CA ASP A 389 27.04 -3.92 -16.42
C ASP A 389 27.97 -2.92 -17.15
N PHE A 390 28.10 -1.68 -16.64
CA PHE A 390 29.31 -0.89 -16.96
C PHE A 390 30.47 -1.49 -16.16
N ASP A 391 31.11 -2.48 -16.77
CA ASP A 391 32.47 -2.90 -16.46
C ASP A 391 33.32 -1.62 -16.34
N VAL A 392 33.73 -1.28 -15.11
CA VAL A 392 34.72 -0.23 -14.87
C VAL A 392 36.08 -0.80 -15.28
N SER A 393 36.20 -1.13 -16.56
CA SER A 393 37.46 -1.33 -17.27
C SER A 393 37.77 -0.08 -18.10
N CYS A 394 37.54 1.10 -17.51
CA CYS A 394 38.25 2.30 -17.96
C CYS A 394 39.72 2.12 -17.57
N SER A 395 40.52 1.81 -18.58
CA SER A 395 41.97 1.71 -18.57
C SER A 395 42.62 2.81 -17.72
N MET A 396 43.30 2.40 -16.66
CA MET A 396 44.16 3.22 -15.79
C MET A 396 45.45 3.71 -16.49
N ASP A 397 45.43 4.04 -17.78
CA ASP A 397 46.64 4.42 -18.54
C ASP A 397 46.82 5.93 -18.76
N ASP A 398 45.94 6.80 -18.23
CA ASP A 398 46.05 8.24 -18.44
C ASP A 398 45.96 9.08 -17.14
N VAL A 399 46.77 8.79 -16.12
CA VAL A 399 47.26 9.83 -15.16
C VAL A 399 48.63 9.42 -14.57
N GLU A 400 49.72 9.64 -15.30
CA GLU A 400 51.05 9.79 -14.68
C GLU A 400 51.32 11.27 -14.31
N SER A 401 52.08 11.46 -13.23
CA SER A 401 52.48 12.70 -12.54
C SER A 401 51.41 13.26 -11.60
N VAL A 402 51.55 13.18 -10.27
CA VAL A 402 52.65 13.76 -9.47
C VAL A 402 52.94 12.93 -8.21
N SER A 403 54.23 12.66 -8.00
CA SER A 403 54.97 12.23 -6.80
C SER A 403 54.42 12.78 -5.46
N SER A 404 54.54 12.18 -4.27
CA SER A 404 55.33 11.04 -3.76
C SER A 404 55.03 10.81 -2.26
N ASN A 405 55.25 9.55 -1.83
CA ASN A 405 55.69 9.06 -0.51
C ASN A 405 54.68 8.67 0.61
N SER A 406 54.44 7.35 0.65
CA SER A 406 54.83 6.40 1.73
C SER A 406 54.07 6.42 3.08
N MET A 407 53.27 5.38 3.35
CA MET A 407 53.65 4.22 4.19
C MET A 407 52.49 3.20 4.36
N LYS A 408 52.83 1.93 4.04
CA LYS A 408 52.43 0.62 4.65
C LYS A 408 50.93 0.33 4.89
N LYS A 409 50.33 -0.58 4.10
CA LYS A 409 50.14 -2.02 4.39
C LYS A 409 49.50 -2.29 5.76
N ASP A 410 48.25 -2.74 5.76
CA ASP A 410 47.91 -4.12 6.14
C ASP A 410 46.63 -4.57 5.44
N ALA A 411 46.62 -5.84 5.05
CA ALA A 411 45.54 -6.53 4.37
C ALA A 411 45.00 -7.61 5.30
N SER A 412 43.69 -7.63 5.55
CA SER A 412 42.92 -8.86 5.80
C SER A 412 41.43 -8.58 5.89
N ASN A 413 40.68 -9.39 5.14
CA ASN A 413 39.31 -9.84 5.40
C ASN A 413 38.14 -8.93 4.97
N ASN A 414 37.76 -9.12 3.70
CA ASN A 414 36.49 -9.72 3.28
C ASN A 414 35.29 -9.54 4.24
N GLU A 415 34.48 -8.51 4.00
CA GLU A 415 33.05 -8.52 4.34
C GLU A 415 32.27 -7.86 3.20
N ASN A 416 31.36 -8.65 2.61
CA ASN A 416 30.25 -8.17 1.79
C ASN A 416 29.39 -7.25 2.67
N LEU A 417 29.60 -5.94 2.54
CA LEU A 417 28.74 -4.96 3.19
C LEU A 417 27.57 -4.69 2.24
N GLY A 418 26.46 -5.40 2.49
CA GLY A 418 25.17 -5.09 1.92
C GLY A 418 24.82 -3.65 2.27
N VAL A 419 24.78 -2.80 1.25
CA VAL A 419 24.27 -1.44 1.38
C VAL A 419 22.78 -1.57 1.65
N LEU A 420 22.40 -1.28 2.89
CA LEU A 420 21.04 -1.05 3.32
C LEU A 420 20.49 0.12 2.50
N GLU A 421 19.77 -0.20 1.42
CA GLU A 421 19.03 0.76 0.62
C GLU A 421 17.72 1.10 1.35
N GLY A 422 17.89 1.80 2.45
CA GLY A 422 16.84 2.49 3.17
C GLY A 422 17.28 3.94 3.29
N ASP A 423 17.08 4.70 2.22
CA ASP A 423 16.77 6.14 2.27
C ASP A 423 16.42 6.62 0.86
N TYR A 424 15.25 7.26 0.75
CA TYR A 424 14.67 7.74 -0.49
C TYR A 424 15.53 8.83 -1.14
N VAL A 425 15.99 8.58 -2.36
CA VAL A 425 16.51 9.64 -3.25
C VAL A 425 15.67 9.63 -4.52
N ASP A 426 14.96 10.73 -4.74
CA ASP A 426 14.18 11.01 -5.95
C ASP A 426 15.14 11.33 -7.09
N ILE A 427 15.23 10.44 -8.09
CA ILE A 427 15.86 10.74 -9.37
C ILE A 427 14.74 10.85 -10.38
N GLY A 428 14.26 12.08 -10.58
CA GLY A 428 13.36 12.42 -11.67
C GLY A 428 13.91 11.91 -13.00
N ALA A 429 13.04 11.27 -13.77
CA ALA A 429 13.31 10.70 -15.08
C ALA A 429 14.13 11.67 -15.96
N ILE A 430 15.37 11.29 -16.27
CA ILE A 430 16.19 11.97 -17.28
C ILE A 430 15.72 11.49 -18.64
N PHE A 431 14.80 12.23 -19.26
CA PHE A 431 14.51 12.13 -20.69
C PHE A 431 15.57 12.90 -21.49
N PRO A 432 16.33 12.27 -22.40
CA PRO A 432 17.15 13.00 -23.36
C PRO A 432 16.29 13.37 -24.58
N HIS A 433 15.75 14.59 -24.60
CA HIS A 433 15.30 15.18 -25.86
C HIS A 433 16.49 15.79 -26.59
N THR A 434 16.89 15.14 -27.67
CA THR A 434 17.78 15.69 -28.69
C THR A 434 17.06 16.82 -29.45
N THR A 435 17.44 18.07 -29.22
CA THR A 435 17.37 19.13 -30.23
C THR A 435 18.50 20.13 -30.02
N ASN A 436 19.39 20.19 -31.00
CA ASN A 436 20.40 21.23 -31.17
C ASN A 436 19.74 22.62 -31.23
N THR A 437 20.19 23.55 -30.37
CA THR A 437 20.43 24.95 -30.76
C THR A 437 21.39 25.61 -29.78
N GLU A 438 22.40 26.22 -30.39
CA GLU A 438 23.55 27.00 -29.91
C GLU A 438 23.32 28.00 -28.77
N ASP A 439 24.30 28.01 -27.85
CA ASP A 439 24.95 29.13 -27.13
C ASP A 439 24.12 30.29 -26.55
N VAL A 440 23.94 30.30 -25.21
CA VAL A 440 24.18 31.47 -24.33
C VAL A 440 24.61 30.98 -22.94
N ASP A 441 25.85 31.24 -22.55
CA ASP A 441 26.37 31.13 -21.18
C ASP A 441 25.84 32.28 -20.28
N GLU A 442 25.40 31.99 -19.05
CA GLU A 442 25.72 32.79 -17.83
C GLU A 442 25.16 32.15 -16.52
N TYR A 443 26.08 31.66 -15.69
CA TYR A 443 26.05 31.49 -14.21
C TYR A 443 24.89 30.76 -13.50
N ASP A 444 25.10 29.46 -13.23
CA ASP A 444 24.54 28.79 -12.05
C ASP A 444 25.34 29.15 -10.79
N CYS A 445 24.69 29.82 -9.84
CA CYS A 445 25.21 30.04 -8.50
C CYS A 445 24.73 28.91 -7.57
N PHE A 446 25.58 27.91 -7.35
CA PHE A 446 25.40 26.97 -6.24
C PHE A 446 25.50 27.73 -4.91
N GLN A 447 24.44 27.71 -4.09
CA GLN A 447 24.53 28.19 -2.71
C GLN A 447 25.32 27.17 -1.87
N ASP A 448 26.40 27.62 -1.24
CA ASP A 448 27.15 26.86 -0.23
C ASP A 448 26.24 26.49 0.95
N ILE A 449 25.91 25.20 1.10
CA ILE A 449 25.14 24.68 2.23
C ILE A 449 26.10 24.40 3.40
N HIS A 450 25.94 25.13 4.51
CA HIS A 450 26.72 24.91 5.73
C HIS A 450 25.87 24.22 6.82
N CYS A 451 26.20 22.97 7.16
CA CYS A 451 25.63 22.26 8.31
C CYS A 451 26.43 22.53 9.60
N LYS A 452 25.75 22.92 10.69
CA LYS A 452 26.34 22.98 12.03
C LYS A 452 25.50 22.19 13.04
N LYS A 453 26.18 21.41 13.88
CA LYS A 453 25.56 20.67 15.00
C LYS A 453 25.15 21.65 16.10
N GLN A 454 23.87 21.76 16.42
CA GLN A 454 23.37 22.52 17.56
C GLN A 454 22.88 21.58 18.65
N LYS A 455 23.15 21.92 19.92
CA LYS A 455 22.62 21.19 21.08
C LYS A 455 21.30 21.84 21.48
N ILE A 456 20.19 21.13 21.34
CA ILE A 456 18.87 21.65 21.69
C ILE A 456 18.48 21.07 23.05
N VAL A 457 18.13 21.95 24.00
CA VAL A 457 17.69 21.55 25.35
C VAL A 457 16.17 21.63 25.40
N VAL A 458 15.49 20.49 25.44
CA VAL A 458 14.03 20.43 25.57
C VAL A 458 13.67 20.37 27.04
N MET A 459 13.15 21.47 27.62
CA MET A 459 12.63 21.46 28.99
C MET A 459 11.15 21.08 29.00
N GLY A 460 10.85 19.84 29.41
CA GLY A 460 9.49 19.40 29.69
C GLY A 460 9.01 19.86 31.06
N ASN A 461 7.84 20.50 31.13
CA ASN A 461 7.19 20.85 32.40
C ASN A 461 6.62 19.58 33.06
N THR A 462 7.37 18.97 34.00
CA THR A 462 6.82 18.03 34.97
C THR A 462 7.32 18.36 36.38
N HIS A 463 6.41 18.79 37.24
CA HIS A 463 6.64 18.79 38.67
C HIS A 463 6.59 17.35 39.18
N THR A 464 7.74 16.66 39.26
CA THR A 464 8.01 15.64 40.29
C THR A 464 9.50 15.37 40.40
N VAL A 465 9.94 15.28 41.65
CA VAL A 465 11.32 15.30 42.12
C VAL A 465 12.04 13.99 41.78
N ASN A 466 13.09 14.08 40.97
CA ASN A 466 14.33 13.33 41.15
C ASN A 466 15.46 14.07 40.40
N ALA A 467 16.33 14.72 41.16
CA ALA A 467 17.50 15.40 40.65
C ALA A 467 18.57 14.37 40.25
N ASN A 468 19.09 14.52 39.01
CA ASN A 468 20.39 14.04 38.49
C ASN A 468 20.37 13.18 37.21
N LEU A 469 19.47 13.42 36.26
CA LEU A 469 19.77 13.16 34.84
C LEU A 469 19.05 14.20 33.97
N THR A 470 19.80 15.11 33.37
CA THR A 470 19.35 15.93 32.24
C THR A 470 19.88 15.27 30.98
N ASP A 471 19.03 14.56 30.24
CA ASP A 471 19.35 14.04 28.92
C ASP A 471 19.41 15.19 27.90
N TYR A 472 20.46 15.22 27.08
CA TYR A 472 20.64 16.19 26.00
C TYR A 472 20.58 15.45 24.66
N GLU A 473 19.57 15.74 23.84
CA GLU A 473 19.54 15.31 22.43
C GLU A 473 20.25 16.35 21.56
N VAL A 474 21.00 15.87 20.55
CA VAL A 474 21.74 16.71 19.60
C VAL A 474 21.29 16.34 18.19
N GLU A 475 20.37 17.13 17.63
CA GLU A 475 19.97 17.02 16.22
C GLU A 475 20.71 18.05 15.34
N GLY A 476 21.03 17.65 14.11
CA GLY A 476 21.59 18.56 13.11
C GLY A 476 20.47 19.24 12.33
N VAL A 477 20.42 20.57 12.35
CA VAL A 477 19.38 21.34 11.66
C VAL A 477 20.00 22.12 10.50
N LEU A 478 19.39 22.02 9.31
CA LEU A 478 19.72 22.84 8.15
C LEU A 478 19.18 24.26 8.37
N VAL A 479 20.02 25.28 8.21
CA VAL A 479 19.61 26.67 8.43
C VAL A 479 19.99 27.51 7.21
N GLU A 480 19.00 28.19 6.64
CA GLU A 480 19.16 28.99 5.41
C GLU A 480 19.96 30.29 5.65
N LYS A 481 20.01 30.81 6.89
CA LYS A 481 20.77 32.02 7.29
C LYS A 481 21.36 31.89 8.69
N GLU A 482 22.46 32.61 8.97
CA GLU A 482 23.09 32.67 10.30
C GLU A 482 22.07 33.05 11.38
N THR A 483 22.00 32.26 12.45
CA THR A 483 21.15 32.56 13.60
C THR A 483 21.81 33.64 14.45
N VAL A 484 21.16 34.80 14.56
CA VAL A 484 21.58 35.86 15.49
C VAL A 484 21.17 35.44 16.89
N GLY A 485 22.14 35.26 17.78
CA GLY A 485 21.88 34.91 19.18
C GLY A 485 21.03 35.98 19.85
N ILE A 486 19.89 35.58 20.42
CA ILE A 486 19.10 36.46 21.28
C ILE A 486 19.88 36.67 22.57
N HIS A 487 20.27 37.90 22.88
CA HIS A 487 20.90 38.22 24.17
C HIS A 487 19.96 37.83 25.32
N SER A 488 20.43 36.97 26.22
CA SER A 488 19.72 36.62 27.46
C SER A 488 19.50 37.87 28.32
N PRO A 489 18.27 38.14 28.79
CA PRO A 489 18.02 39.21 29.74
C PRO A 489 18.19 38.67 31.15
N ILE A 490 19.42 38.62 31.66
CA ILE A 490 19.66 38.56 33.11
C ILE A 490 20.86 39.44 33.43
N ASP A 491 20.58 40.69 33.82
CA ASP A 491 21.15 41.38 34.99
C ASP A 491 21.06 42.90 34.82
N GLU A 492 19.94 43.50 35.26
CA GLU A 492 19.99 44.86 35.82
C GLU A 492 19.16 44.93 37.10
N LYS A 493 19.86 44.75 38.22
CA LYS A 493 19.71 45.42 39.53
C LYS A 493 18.39 46.19 39.78
N CYS A 494 17.55 45.65 40.67
CA CYS A 494 17.12 46.26 41.95
C CYS A 494 16.08 45.37 42.64
#